data_AF-A0A1Z4EJL4-F1
#
_entry.id   AF-A0A1Z4EJL4-F1
#
_cell.length_a   1.000
_cell.length_b   1.000
_cell.length_c   1.000
_cell.angle_alpha   90.00
_cell.angle_beta   90.00
_cell.angle_gamma   90.00
#
_symmetry.space_group_name_H-M   'P 1'
#
loop_
_entity.id
_entity.type
_entity.pdbx_description
1 polymer ?
#
loop_
_entity_poly.entity_id
_entity_poly.type
_entity_poly.pdbx_seq_one_letter_code
_entity_poly.pdbx_strand_id
1 'polypeptide(L)'
;MRNDPGMRCEVTRESLSARLDGERPDVLPQQIDAHLDSCRACRNWLIDAAVQTRRLASIPPGEGPDLVDKILASIHGDAPPRQRWMRVLR
;
A
#
# COMPACT_ATOMS: atom_id res chain seq x y z
N MET A 1 -21.23 -11.85 10.10
CA MET A 1 -20.02 -11.11 10.52
C MET A 1 -20.01 -11.07 12.03
N ARG A 2 -19.34 -12.00 12.71
CA ARG A 2 -19.19 -11.89 14.16
C ARG A 2 -18.01 -10.95 14.43
N ASN A 3 -18.35 -9.70 14.75
CA ASN A 3 -17.51 -8.85 15.56
C ASN A 3 -17.53 -9.46 16.97
N ASP A 4 -16.49 -10.21 17.33
CA ASP A 4 -16.25 -10.59 18.72
C ASP A 4 -15.88 -9.33 19.53
N PRO A 5 -15.92 -9.37 20.87
CA PRO A 5 -15.47 -8.25 21.70
C PRO A 5 -13.94 -8.03 21.65
N GLY A 6 -13.21 -8.85 20.88
CA GLY A 6 -11.84 -8.62 20.45
C GLY A 6 -11.75 -7.85 19.12
N MET A 7 -10.57 -7.32 18.82
CA MET A 7 -10.22 -6.52 17.64
C MET A 7 -11.03 -6.85 16.37
N ARG A 8 -11.63 -5.81 15.74
CA ARG A 8 -12.46 -5.97 14.52
C ARG A 8 -11.62 -6.36 13.30
N CYS A 9 -12.23 -7.13 12.40
CA CYS A 9 -11.58 -7.60 11.16
C CYS A 9 -11.03 -6.44 10.32
N GLU A 10 -11.72 -5.30 10.24
CA GLU A 10 -11.26 -4.16 9.44
C GLU A 10 -9.94 -3.62 9.98
N VAL A 11 -9.81 -3.48 11.30
CA VAL A 11 -8.58 -2.99 11.94
C VAL A 11 -7.44 -3.98 11.73
N THR A 12 -7.70 -5.29 11.80
CA THR A 12 -6.69 -6.31 11.54
C THR A 12 -6.21 -6.26 10.10
N ARG A 13 -7.11 -6.10 9.13
CA ARG A 13 -6.76 -6.00 7.72
C ARG A 13 -5.96 -4.73 7.41
N GLU A 14 -6.37 -3.60 7.98
CA GLU A 14 -5.62 -2.34 7.87
C GLU A 14 -4.18 -2.51 8.38
N SER A 15 -4.06 -3.07 9.59
CA SER A 15 -2.77 -3.30 10.24
C SER A 15 -1.89 -4.28 9.48
N LEU A 16 -2.48 -5.32 8.87
CA LEU A 16 -1.76 -6.26 8.02
C LEU A 16 -1.37 -5.63 6.67
N SER A 17 -2.19 -4.74 6.11
CA SER A 17 -1.83 -3.97 4.91
C SER A 17 -0.60 -3.11 5.17
N ALA A 18 -0.60 -2.34 6.26
CA ALA A 18 0.55 -1.54 6.67
C ALA A 18 1.84 -2.40 6.73
N ARG A 19 1.78 -3.62 7.30
CA ARG A 19 2.94 -4.53 7.30
C ARG A 19 3.39 -4.94 5.90
N LEU A 20 2.45 -5.23 4.99
CA LEU A 20 2.77 -5.60 3.60
C LEU A 20 3.44 -4.45 2.85
N ASP A 21 3.06 -3.22 3.17
CA ASP A 21 3.61 -1.99 2.60
C ASP A 21 4.93 -1.54 3.28
N GLY A 22 5.40 -2.28 4.29
CA GLY A 22 6.62 -1.96 5.05
C GLY A 22 6.44 -0.87 6.11
N GLU A 23 5.21 -0.49 6.39
CA GLU A 23 4.82 0.50 7.39
C GLU A 23 4.64 -0.13 8.78
N ARG A 24 4.64 0.72 9.82
CA ARG A 24 4.40 0.29 11.20
C ARG A 24 2.89 0.27 11.47
N PRO A 25 2.31 -0.87 11.91
CA PRO A 25 0.90 -0.91 12.28
C PRO A 25 0.60 -0.14 13.58
N ASP A 26 -0.61 0.40 13.67
CA ASP A 26 -1.08 1.14 14.85
C ASP A 26 -1.44 0.25 16.05
N VAL A 27 -1.54 -1.07 15.82
CA VAL A 27 -1.92 -2.05 16.85
C VAL A 27 -0.75 -2.94 17.21
N LEU A 28 -0.81 -3.50 18.43
CA LEU A 28 0.25 -4.36 18.92
C LEU A 28 0.29 -5.68 18.12
N PRO A 29 1.49 -6.22 17.83
CA PRO A 29 1.62 -7.49 17.14
C PRO A 29 0.82 -8.63 17.77
N GLN A 30 0.80 -8.72 19.10
CA GLN A 30 0.07 -9.78 19.80
C GLN A 30 -1.45 -9.72 19.54
N GLN A 31 -2.01 -8.53 19.28
CA GLN A 31 -3.44 -8.40 18.98
C GLN A 31 -3.76 -8.93 17.57
N ILE A 32 -2.85 -8.71 16.62
CA ILE A 32 -2.96 -9.27 15.27
C ILE A 32 -2.85 -10.78 15.33
N ASP A 33 -1.85 -11.31 16.05
CA ASP A 33 -1.62 -12.75 16.17
C ASP A 33 -2.83 -13.46 16.82
N ALA A 34 -3.34 -12.92 17.93
CA ALA A 34 -4.53 -13.45 18.59
C ALA A 34 -5.79 -13.42 17.69
N HIS A 35 -5.93 -12.39 16.85
CA HIS A 35 -7.02 -12.35 15.86
C HIS A 35 -6.81 -13.39 14.75
N LEU A 36 -5.58 -13.56 14.26
CA LEU A 36 -5.27 -14.56 13.25
C LEU A 36 -5.51 -15.98 13.77
N ASP A 37 -5.26 -16.27 15.04
CA ASP A 37 -5.54 -17.60 15.61
C ASP A 37 -7.03 -17.97 15.49
N SER A 38 -7.94 -17.02 15.74
CA SER A 38 -9.38 -17.26 15.75
C SER A 38 -10.07 -17.01 14.39
N CYS A 39 -9.53 -16.14 13.53
CA CYS A 39 -10.21 -15.67 12.33
C CYS A 39 -9.62 -16.25 11.03
N ARG A 40 -10.22 -17.34 10.54
CA ARG A 40 -9.87 -17.95 9.24
C ARG A 40 -10.03 -16.96 8.07
N ALA A 41 -11.01 -16.07 8.12
CA ALA A 41 -11.24 -15.11 7.04
C ALA A 41 -10.10 -14.10 6.89
N CYS A 42 -9.52 -13.63 8.00
CA CYS A 42 -8.36 -12.74 7.99
C CYS A 42 -7.08 -13.47 7.59
N ARG A 43 -6.91 -14.74 7.98
CA ARG A 43 -5.82 -15.59 7.48
C ARG A 43 -5.85 -15.74 5.96
N ASN A 44 -7.01 -16.07 5.39
CA ASN A 44 -7.16 -16.21 3.95
C ASN A 44 -6.90 -14.87 3.23
N TRP A 45 -7.49 -13.79 3.76
CA TRP A 45 -7.27 -12.45 3.22
C TRP A 45 -5.77 -12.07 3.19
N LEU A 46 -5.02 -12.39 4.25
CA LEU A 46 -3.58 -12.11 4.31
C LEU A 46 -2.79 -12.86 3.23
N ILE A 47 -3.12 -14.14 3.00
CA ILE A 47 -2.49 -14.94 1.95
C ILE A 47 -2.75 -14.32 0.58
N ASP A 48 -4.01 -13.99 0.30
CA ASP A 48 -4.42 -13.40 -0.98
C ASP A 48 -3.75 -12.05 -1.20
N ALA A 49 -3.78 -11.16 -0.20
CA ALA A 49 -3.16 -9.85 -0.24
C ALA A 49 -1.64 -9.97 -0.49
N ALA A 50 -0.94 -10.82 0.26
CA ALA A 50 0.50 -11.02 0.08
C ALA A 50 0.86 -11.55 -1.32
N VAL A 51 0.01 -12.40 -1.92
CA VAL A 51 0.19 -12.85 -3.31
C VAL A 51 0.03 -11.67 -4.28
N GLN A 52 -0.97 -10.81 -4.11
CA GLN A 52 -1.16 -9.65 -4.97
C GLN A 52 -0.04 -8.62 -4.82
N THR A 53 0.37 -8.29 -3.59
CA THR A 53 1.49 -7.38 -3.33
C THR A 53 2.76 -7.85 -4.03
N ARG A 54 3.10 -9.14 -3.92
CA ARG A 54 4.28 -9.71 -4.63
C ARG A 54 4.15 -9.64 -6.14
N ARG A 55 2.96 -9.92 -6.70
CA ARG A 55 2.72 -9.82 -8.14
C ARG A 55 2.92 -8.40 -8.62
N LEU A 56 2.29 -7.43 -7.97
CA LEU A 56 2.39 -6.01 -8.33
C LEU A 56 3.83 -5.49 -8.20
N ALA A 57 4.54 -5.85 -7.13
CA ALA A 57 5.94 -5.46 -6.94
C ALA A 57 6.90 -6.03 -7.99
N SER A 58 6.53 -7.14 -8.65
CA SER A 58 7.33 -7.76 -9.71
C SER A 58 7.09 -7.18 -11.10
N ILE A 59 6.11 -6.28 -11.26
CA ILE A 59 5.80 -5.68 -12.55
C ILE A 59 6.92 -4.69 -12.91
N PRO A 60 7.62 -4.87 -14.04
CA PRO A 60 8.61 -3.91 -14.48
C PRO A 60 7.91 -2.58 -14.79
N PRO A 61 8.55 -1.44 -14.47
CA PRO A 61 8.02 -0.15 -14.88
C PRO A 61 7.88 -0.12 -16.41
N GLY A 62 6.76 0.42 -16.89
CA GLY A 62 6.58 0.65 -18.32
C GLY A 62 7.54 1.72 -18.85
N GLU A 63 7.67 1.81 -20.17
CA GLU A 63 8.44 2.89 -20.81
C GLU A 63 7.77 4.24 -20.50
N GLY A 64 8.55 5.16 -19.94
CA GLY A 64 8.10 6.50 -19.57
C GLY A 64 9.20 7.53 -19.82
N PRO A 65 8.86 8.82 -19.94
CA PRO A 65 9.85 9.87 -20.09
C PRO A 65 10.78 9.90 -18.87
N ASP A 66 12.07 10.12 -19.09
CA ASP A 66 12.99 10.44 -18.01
C ASP A 66 12.68 11.84 -17.47
N LEU A 67 12.34 11.90 -16.19
CA LEU A 67 11.96 13.13 -15.48
C LEU A 67 12.98 13.51 -14.40
N VAL A 68 14.11 12.81 -14.28
CA VAL A 68 15.09 13.03 -13.20
C VAL A 68 15.51 14.49 -13.12
N ASP A 69 16.00 15.07 -14.21
CA ASP A 69 16.47 16.46 -14.25
C ASP A 69 15.34 17.46 -13.95
N LYS A 70 14.11 17.20 -14.44
CA LYS A 70 12.96 18.07 -14.21
C LYS A 70 12.52 18.06 -12.74
N ILE A 71 12.53 16.89 -12.11
CA ILE A 71 12.21 16.75 -10.69
C ILE A 71 13.27 17.46 -9.85
N LEU A 72 14.55 17.25 -10.16
CA LEU A 72 15.65 17.92 -9.46
C LEU A 72 15.57 19.44 -9.62
N ALA A 73 15.33 19.97 -10.82
CA ALA A 73 15.14 21.41 -11.04
C ALA A 73 13.95 21.97 -10.24
N SER A 74 12.86 21.20 -10.09
CA SER A 74 11.69 21.63 -9.32
C SER A 74 11.96 21.75 -7.82
N ILE A 75 12.85 20.92 -7.26
CA ILE A 75 13.21 20.97 -5.84
C ILE A 75 14.08 22.21 -5.56
N HIS A 76 14.98 22.56 -6.49
CA HIS A 76 15.87 23.72 -6.38
C HIS A 76 15.19 25.06 -6.71
N GLY A 77 13.97 25.04 -7.24
CA GLY A 77 13.24 26.25 -7.64
C GLY A 77 13.65 26.81 -9.00
N ASP A 78 14.49 26.09 -9.74
CA ASP A 78 15.00 26.47 -11.06
C ASP A 78 14.07 26.05 -12.21
N ALA A 79 12.96 25.38 -11.91
CA ALA A 79 12.04 24.87 -12.91
C ALA A 79 11.15 25.97 -13.54
N PRO A 80 10.99 26.00 -14.87
CA PRO A 80 10.05 26.90 -15.54
C PRO A 80 8.59 26.58 -15.14
N PRO A 81 7.66 27.55 -15.25
CA PRO A 81 6.29 27.38 -14.80
C PRO A 81 5.59 26.19 -15.48
N ARG A 82 5.01 25.33 -14.63
CA ARG A 82 4.22 24.14 -14.93
C ARG A 82 3.27 24.31 -16.13
N GLN A 83 3.59 23.70 -17.28
CA GLN A 83 2.64 23.52 -18.37
C GLN A 83 1.68 22.34 -18.08
N ARG A 84 0.40 22.65 -18.19
CA ARG A 84 -0.79 21.86 -17.84
C ARG A 84 -0.87 20.57 -18.67
N TRP A 85 -0.57 19.42 -18.05
CA TRP A 85 -0.53 18.07 -18.62
C TRP A 85 -1.90 17.43 -18.94
N MET A 86 -2.96 18.22 -19.10
CA MET A 86 -4.26 17.73 -19.56
C MET A 86 -4.42 17.87 -21.08
N ARG A 87 -3.64 17.10 -21.86
CA ARG A 87 -3.91 16.92 -23.31
C ARG A 87 -3.79 15.49 -23.84
N VAL A 88 -3.52 14.48 -23.02
CA VAL A 88 -3.43 13.09 -23.49
C VAL A 88 -4.50 12.22 -22.84
N LEU A 89 -5.76 12.50 -23.17
CA LEU A 89 -6.91 11.59 -23.02
C LEU A 89 -7.93 11.87 -24.16
N ARG A 90 -7.47 11.87 -25.42
CA ARG A 90 -8.37 11.83 -26.58
C ARG A 90 -7.87 10.81 -27.59
#